data_AF-A0A147B7B4-F1
#
_entry.id   AF-A0A147B7B4-F1
#
_cell.length_a   1.000
_cell.length_b   1.000
_cell.length_c   1.000
_cell.angle_alpha   90.00
_cell.angle_beta   90.00
_cell.angle_gamma   90.00
#
_symmetry.space_group_name_H-M   'P 1'
#
loop_
_entity.id
_entity.type
_entity.pdbx_description
1 polymer ?
#
loop_
_entity_poly.entity_id
_entity_poly.type
_entity_poly.pdbx_seq_one_letter_code
_entity_poly.pdbx_strand_id
1 'polypeptide(L)'
;HMSRKDFRHNFSPFFYLLYLDRGGAFLAFVPQTVLMTIISVKYGRVNDLSFCLFCETYVFVTFNKVCTSQYFVWYLCLLPAALPKLKLSVRNGLLLLAMWAGGQALWLAQAYYLEFEGKPLFLNVWVAALILLAVNTFILCFVMFSYSSQVLKKHKQK
;
A
#
# COMPACT_ATOMS: atom_id res chain seq x y z
N HIS A 1 16.35 3.13 -4.80
CA HIS A 1 15.06 3.81 -4.53
C HIS A 1 15.17 5.33 -4.53
N MET A 2 16.11 5.93 -3.80
CA MET A 2 16.20 7.38 -3.64
C MET A 2 16.41 8.18 -4.94
N SER A 3 17.16 7.65 -5.91
CA SER A 3 17.42 8.31 -7.20
C SER A 3 16.44 7.97 -8.33
N ARG A 4 15.63 6.90 -8.18
CA ARG A 4 14.76 6.42 -9.27
C ARG A 4 13.65 7.44 -9.56
N LYS A 5 13.44 7.75 -10.84
CA LYS A 5 12.30 8.53 -11.35
C LYS A 5 11.58 7.69 -12.39
N ASP A 6 10.27 7.54 -12.27
CA ASP A 6 9.42 6.88 -13.26
C ASP A 6 8.12 7.69 -13.36
N PHE A 7 7.83 8.15 -14.57
CA PHE A 7 6.72 9.07 -14.85
C PHE A 7 5.56 8.42 -15.58
N ARG A 8 5.78 7.23 -16.15
CA ARG A 8 4.86 6.57 -17.07
C ARG A 8 4.17 5.39 -16.41
N HIS A 9 4.98 4.48 -15.84
CA HIS A 9 4.48 3.24 -15.24
C HIS A 9 4.50 3.29 -13.72
N ASN A 10 4.02 4.41 -13.18
CA ASN A 10 4.11 4.70 -11.76
C ASN A 10 2.72 4.88 -11.14
N PHE A 11 2.28 3.88 -10.39
CA PHE A 11 1.02 3.89 -9.65
C PHE A 11 1.00 4.93 -8.51
N SER A 12 2.16 5.48 -8.15
CA SER A 12 2.29 6.46 -7.09
C SER A 12 1.90 7.86 -7.56
N PRO A 13 1.05 8.61 -6.84
CA PRO A 13 0.66 9.97 -7.24
C PRO A 13 1.84 10.95 -7.29
N PHE A 14 2.99 10.56 -6.70
CA PHE A 14 4.24 11.32 -6.76
C PHE A 14 4.82 11.42 -8.18
N PHE A 15 4.40 10.59 -9.14
CA PHE A 15 4.84 10.71 -10.54
C PHE A 15 4.57 12.12 -11.11
N TYR A 16 3.46 12.75 -10.72
CA TYR A 16 3.06 14.08 -11.19
C TYR A 16 3.96 15.18 -10.61
N LEU A 17 4.30 15.09 -9.32
CA LEU A 17 5.23 16.01 -8.67
C LEU A 17 6.65 15.87 -9.22
N LEU A 18 7.06 14.63 -9.51
CA LEU A 18 8.32 14.35 -10.21
C LEU A 18 8.31 14.95 -11.61
N TYR A 19 7.20 14.82 -12.36
CA TYR A 19 7.07 15.33 -13.73
C TYR A 19 7.16 16.85 -13.80
N LEU A 20 6.56 17.56 -12.84
CA LEU A 20 6.61 19.03 -12.77
C LEU A 20 7.97 19.58 -12.32
N ASP A 21 8.95 18.72 -12.04
CA ASP A 21 10.33 19.03 -11.58
C ASP A 21 10.41 20.06 -10.43
N ARG A 22 9.38 20.13 -9.59
CA ARG A 22 9.27 21.13 -8.51
C ARG A 22 10.08 20.81 -7.24
N GLY A 23 11.00 19.85 -7.31
CA GLY A 23 11.63 19.30 -6.10
C GLY A 23 10.60 18.67 -5.14
N GLY A 24 11.02 18.24 -3.96
CA GLY A 24 10.08 17.73 -2.94
C GLY A 24 9.65 16.27 -3.06
N ALA A 25 10.10 15.51 -4.05
CA ALA A 25 9.87 14.06 -4.10
C ALA A 25 10.47 13.30 -2.90
N PHE A 26 11.44 13.91 -2.20
CA PHE A 26 11.96 13.38 -0.95
C PHE A 26 10.92 13.45 0.18
N LEU A 27 9.94 14.36 0.11
CA LEU A 27 8.86 14.47 1.08
C LEU A 27 7.97 13.23 1.09
N ALA A 28 7.93 12.45 0.00
CA ALA A 28 7.28 11.15 -0.04
C ALA A 28 7.86 10.16 1.00
N PHE A 29 9.15 10.30 1.34
CA PHE A 29 9.78 9.44 2.34
C PHE A 29 9.38 9.79 3.77
N VAL A 30 8.85 10.99 4.03
CA VAL A 30 8.45 11.40 5.39
C VAL A 30 7.30 10.54 5.91
N PRO A 31 6.11 10.49 5.27
CA PRO A 31 5.02 9.64 5.76
C PRO A 31 5.40 8.16 5.72
N GLN A 32 6.16 7.72 4.70
CA GLN A 32 6.65 6.35 4.60
C GLN A 32 7.51 5.97 5.82
N THR A 33 8.54 6.75 6.14
CA THR A 33 9.49 6.45 7.23
C THR A 33 8.82 6.53 8.60
N VAL A 34 7.93 7.50 8.81
CA VAL A 34 7.17 7.65 10.06
C VAL A 34 6.26 6.45 10.28
N LEU A 35 5.49 6.05 9.26
CA LEU A 35 4.57 4.91 9.37
C LEU A 35 5.32 3.59 9.59
N MET A 36 6.42 3.36 8.87
CA MET A 36 7.29 2.20 9.10
C MET A 36 7.81 2.18 10.53
N THR A 37 8.34 3.30 11.04
CA THR A 37 8.82 3.36 12.43
C THR A 37 7.72 3.03 13.44
N ILE A 38 6.51 3.57 13.24
CA ILE A 38 5.35 3.29 14.11
C ILE A 38 4.96 1.81 14.06
N ILE A 39 4.92 1.19 12.88
CA ILE A 39 4.58 -0.23 12.71
C ILE A 39 5.63 -1.12 13.38
N SER A 40 6.91 -0.85 13.13
CA SER A 40 8.04 -1.56 13.75
C SER A 40 7.96 -1.51 15.28
N VAL A 41 7.70 -0.34 15.88
CA VAL A 41 7.56 -0.22 17.34
C VAL A 41 6.32 -0.96 17.85
N LYS A 42 5.20 -0.90 17.13
CA LYS A 42 3.92 -1.48 17.56
C LYS A 42 3.87 -3.01 17.44
N TYR A 43 4.45 -3.57 16.38
CA TYR A 43 4.32 -5.00 16.02
C TYR A 43 5.64 -5.77 15.95
N GLY A 44 6.79 -5.13 16.22
CA GLY A 44 8.12 -5.73 16.09
C GLY A 44 8.49 -6.83 17.09
N ARG A 45 7.54 -7.32 17.91
CA ARG A 45 7.78 -8.47 18.80
C ARG A 45 7.82 -9.76 17.98
N VAL A 46 8.63 -10.73 18.40
CA VAL A 46 8.83 -12.02 17.71
C VAL A 46 7.51 -12.70 17.33
N ASN A 47 6.54 -12.73 18.24
CA ASN A 47 5.24 -13.32 17.97
C ASN A 47 4.54 -12.64 16.79
N ASP A 48 4.62 -11.32 16.69
CA ASP A 48 3.85 -10.51 15.75
C ASP A 48 4.67 -10.14 14.49
N LEU A 49 5.88 -10.68 14.37
CA LEU A 49 6.86 -10.35 13.34
C LEU A 49 6.33 -10.56 11.91
N SER A 50 5.65 -11.68 11.62
CA SER A 50 5.09 -11.91 10.28
C SER A 50 4.07 -10.84 9.87
N PHE A 51 3.26 -10.37 10.83
CA PHE A 51 2.32 -9.29 10.60
C PHE A 51 3.02 -7.94 10.46
N CYS A 52 4.05 -7.70 11.27
CA CYS A 52 4.91 -6.52 11.17
C CYS A 52 5.54 -6.43 9.77
N LEU A 53 6.20 -7.49 9.30
CA LEU A 53 6.84 -7.55 7.98
C LEU A 53 5.85 -7.31 6.83
N PHE A 54 4.65 -7.90 6.93
CA PHE A 54 3.57 -7.62 5.99
C PHE A 54 3.21 -6.13 5.96
N CYS A 55 2.94 -5.52 7.12
CA CYS A 55 2.56 -4.11 7.21
C CYS A 55 3.68 -3.16 6.77
N GLU A 56 4.93 -3.44 7.16
CA GLU A 56 6.12 -2.70 6.73
C GLU A 56 6.24 -2.69 5.21
N THR A 57 6.15 -3.86 4.59
CA THR A 57 6.24 -4.01 3.14
C THR A 57 5.07 -3.34 2.44
N TYR A 58 3.86 -3.45 3.00
CA TYR A 58 2.66 -2.82 2.47
C TYR A 58 2.78 -1.28 2.50
N VAL A 59 3.24 -0.70 3.61
CA VAL A 59 3.51 0.74 3.73
C VAL A 59 4.63 1.16 2.77
N PHE A 60 5.72 0.39 2.71
CA PHE A 60 6.83 0.69 1.82
C PHE A 60 6.39 0.81 0.36
N VAL A 61 5.51 -0.08 -0.10
CA VAL A 61 4.99 -0.05 -1.46
C VAL A 61 3.98 1.08 -1.64
N THR A 62 3.01 1.20 -0.74
CA THR A 62 1.89 2.16 -0.83
C THR A 62 2.38 3.62 -0.82
N PHE A 63 3.37 3.94 0.01
CA PHE A 63 3.87 5.31 0.19
C PHE A 63 5.18 5.56 -0.56
N ASN A 64 5.61 4.64 -1.43
CA ASN A 64 6.79 4.85 -2.24
C ASN A 64 6.55 5.96 -3.28
N LYS A 65 7.59 6.73 -3.59
CA LYS A 65 7.56 7.69 -4.70
C LYS A 65 7.50 7.03 -6.09
N VAL A 66 7.97 5.79 -6.21
CA VAL A 66 7.89 4.98 -7.43
C VAL A 66 7.26 3.65 -7.06
N CYS A 67 6.10 3.34 -7.64
CA CYS A 67 5.39 2.09 -7.43
C CYS A 67 5.07 1.45 -8.79
N THR A 68 5.61 0.27 -9.03
CA THR A 68 5.32 -0.54 -10.22
C THR A 68 4.48 -1.77 -9.83
N SER A 69 3.83 -2.42 -10.80
CA SER A 69 2.98 -3.60 -10.55
C SER A 69 3.73 -4.75 -9.86
N GLN A 70 5.02 -4.90 -10.14
CA GLN A 70 5.88 -5.91 -9.50
C GLN A 70 5.91 -5.77 -7.97
N TYR A 71 5.78 -4.57 -7.43
CA TYR A 71 5.88 -4.32 -5.98
C TYR A 71 4.73 -4.96 -5.22
N PHE A 72 3.57 -5.16 -5.86
CA PHE A 72 2.43 -5.76 -5.20
C PHE A 72 2.68 -7.20 -4.75
N VAL A 73 3.54 -7.94 -5.45
CA VAL A 73 3.92 -9.30 -5.07
C VAL A 73 4.64 -9.32 -3.72
N TRP A 74 5.32 -8.23 -3.33
CA TRP A 74 6.16 -8.19 -2.13
C TRP A 74 5.35 -8.32 -0.84
N TYR A 75 4.20 -7.66 -0.73
CA TYR A 75 3.33 -7.88 0.43
C TYR A 75 2.38 -9.07 0.25
N LEU A 76 2.02 -9.44 -0.99
CA LEU A 76 1.17 -10.60 -1.24
C LEU A 76 1.85 -11.91 -0.84
N CYS A 77 3.16 -12.04 -1.03
CA CYS A 77 3.89 -13.24 -0.57
C CYS A 77 3.99 -13.34 0.96
N LEU A 78 3.86 -12.22 1.68
CA LEU A 78 3.85 -12.16 3.15
C LEU A 78 2.45 -12.34 3.75
N LEU A 79 1.39 -12.12 2.95
CA LEU A 79 0.01 -12.21 3.40
C LEU A 79 -0.33 -13.60 4.00
N PRO A 80 0.03 -14.76 3.40
CA PRO A 80 -0.23 -16.06 3.99
C PRO A 80 0.33 -16.24 5.42
N ALA A 81 1.50 -15.66 5.69
CA ALA A 81 2.12 -15.71 7.02
C ALA A 81 1.41 -14.78 8.03
N ALA A 82 0.80 -13.69 7.58
CA ALA A 82 0.04 -12.75 8.41
C ALA A 82 -1.40 -13.21 8.69
N LEU A 83 -2.02 -13.95 7.76
CA LEU A 83 -3.43 -14.37 7.80
C LEU A 83 -3.87 -15.06 9.10
N PRO A 84 -3.11 -15.99 9.72
CA PRO A 84 -3.57 -16.71 10.92
C PRO A 84 -3.91 -15.82 12.13
N LYS A 85 -3.41 -14.58 12.15
CA LYS A 85 -3.64 -13.61 13.23
C LYS A 85 -4.70 -12.56 12.90
N LEU A 86 -5.27 -12.63 11.70
CA LEU A 86 -6.30 -11.71 11.23
C LEU A 86 -7.69 -12.30 11.48
N LYS A 87 -8.55 -11.54 12.15
CA LYS A 87 -9.96 -11.88 12.35
C LYS A 87 -10.79 -11.36 11.17
N LEU A 88 -10.50 -11.86 9.97
CA LEU A 88 -11.21 -11.48 8.75
C LEU A 88 -12.28 -12.53 8.41
N SER A 89 -13.50 -12.06 8.16
CA SER A 89 -14.50 -12.89 7.50
C SER A 89 -14.13 -13.06 6.02
N VAL A 90 -14.51 -14.19 5.41
CA VAL A 90 -14.29 -14.43 3.97
C VAL A 90 -14.90 -13.31 3.12
N ARG A 91 -16.11 -12.84 3.48
CA ARG A 91 -16.77 -11.71 2.82
C ARG A 91 -15.89 -10.46 2.84
N ASN A 92 -15.34 -10.10 4.01
CA ASN A 92 -14.48 -8.91 4.12
C ASN A 92 -13.19 -9.12 3.32
N GLY A 93 -12.59 -10.31 3.36
CA GLY A 93 -11.41 -10.63 2.54
C GLY A 93 -11.65 -10.45 1.04
N LEU A 94 -12.79 -10.95 0.54
CA LEU A 94 -13.18 -10.79 -0.87
C LEU A 94 -13.47 -9.33 -1.23
N LEU A 95 -14.11 -8.56 -0.35
CA LEU A 95 -14.34 -7.13 -0.56
C LEU A 95 -13.03 -6.35 -0.63
N LEU A 96 -12.08 -6.60 0.27
CA LEU A 96 -10.75 -5.97 0.24
C LEU A 96 -9.99 -6.33 -1.04
N LEU A 97 -10.05 -7.59 -1.48
CA LEU A 97 -9.44 -8.03 -2.73
C LEU A 97 -10.08 -7.35 -3.94
N ALA A 98 -11.42 -7.24 -3.97
CA ALA A 98 -12.14 -6.57 -5.04
C ALA A 98 -11.81 -5.07 -5.10
N MET A 99 -11.71 -4.39 -3.94
CA MET A 99 -11.27 -2.99 -3.87
C MET A 99 -9.84 -2.84 -4.40
N TRP A 100 -8.93 -3.72 -3.97
CA TRP A 100 -7.52 -3.72 -4.39
C TRP A 100 -7.36 -3.93 -5.90
N ALA A 101 -8.05 -4.91 -6.47
CA ALA A 101 -8.04 -5.18 -7.91
C ALA A 101 -8.72 -4.06 -8.69
N GLY A 102 -9.86 -3.54 -8.20
CA GLY A 102 -10.61 -2.44 -8.80
C GLY A 102 -9.80 -1.15 -8.89
N GLY A 103 -9.06 -0.80 -7.83
CA GLY A 103 -8.16 0.36 -7.85
C GLY A 103 -7.07 0.26 -8.92
N GLN A 104 -6.48 -0.92 -9.09
CA GLN A 104 -5.50 -1.16 -10.15
C GLN A 104 -6.13 -1.09 -11.54
N ALA A 105 -7.28 -1.75 -11.73
CA ALA A 105 -7.99 -1.74 -13.00
C ALA A 105 -8.39 -0.31 -13.41
N LEU A 106 -8.86 0.51 -12.47
CA LEU A 106 -9.16 1.92 -12.69
C LEU A 106 -7.92 2.68 -13.18
N TRP A 107 -6.78 2.53 -12.50
CA TRP A 107 -5.54 3.17 -12.88
C TRP A 107 -5.05 2.72 -14.27
N LEU A 108 -5.03 1.40 -14.50
CA LEU A 108 -4.62 0.79 -15.76
C LEU A 108 -5.48 1.25 -16.94
N ALA A 109 -6.79 1.40 -16.75
CA ALA A 109 -7.67 1.92 -17.78
C ALA A 109 -7.30 3.36 -18.18
N GLN A 110 -7.03 4.24 -17.21
CA GLN A 110 -6.61 5.62 -17.52
C GLN A 110 -5.23 5.66 -18.19
N ALA A 111 -4.29 4.85 -17.70
CA ALA A 111 -2.94 4.76 -18.26
C ALA A 111 -2.96 4.22 -19.70
N TYR A 112 -3.80 3.22 -19.99
CA TYR A 112 -3.96 2.68 -21.33
C TYR A 112 -4.39 3.76 -22.33
N TYR A 113 -5.43 4.53 -22.00
CA TYR A 113 -5.91 5.61 -22.87
C TYR A 113 -4.91 6.75 -23.03
N LEU A 114 -4.10 7.02 -22.00
CA LEU A 114 -3.05 8.03 -22.07
C LEU A 114 -1.90 7.58 -22.97
N GLU A 115 -1.40 6.35 -22.78
CA GLU A 115 -0.15 5.87 -23.40
C GLU A 115 -0.34 5.28 -24.80
N PHE A 116 -1.41 4.51 -25.01
CA PHE A 116 -1.64 3.80 -26.27
C PHE A 116 -2.60 4.53 -27.20
N GLU A 117 -3.62 5.18 -26.65
CA GLU A 117 -4.62 5.92 -27.43
C GLU A 117 -4.29 7.43 -27.54
N GLY A 118 -3.23 7.90 -26.88
CA GLY A 118 -2.76 9.28 -26.97
C GLY A 118 -3.72 10.34 -26.41
N LYS A 119 -4.71 9.96 -25.60
CA LYS A 119 -5.70 10.89 -25.03
C LYS A 119 -5.04 11.74 -23.92
N PRO A 120 -5.38 13.03 -23.77
CA PRO A 120 -4.77 13.92 -22.78
C PRO A 120 -5.28 13.68 -21.34
N LEU A 121 -5.16 12.46 -20.83
CA LEU A 121 -5.75 12.00 -19.55
C LEU A 121 -4.76 12.04 -18.36
N PHE A 122 -3.73 12.89 -18.42
CA PHE A 122 -2.69 12.95 -17.40
C PHE A 122 -3.25 13.24 -15.99
N LEU A 123 -4.23 14.15 -15.89
CA LEU A 123 -4.94 14.43 -14.63
C LEU A 123 -5.74 13.22 -14.15
N ASN A 124 -6.39 12.49 -15.05
CA ASN A 124 -7.18 11.30 -14.68
C ASN A 124 -6.28 10.19 -14.13
N VAL A 125 -5.11 9.97 -14.73
CA VAL A 125 -4.12 9.01 -14.21
C VAL A 125 -3.66 9.41 -12.81
N TRP A 126 -3.44 10.70 -12.58
CA TRP A 126 -3.09 11.22 -11.25
C TRP A 126 -4.20 11.04 -10.23
N VAL A 127 -5.46 11.36 -10.57
CA VAL A 127 -6.62 11.13 -9.71
C VAL A 127 -6.81 9.63 -9.44
N ALA A 128 -6.64 8.77 -10.44
CA ALA A 128 -6.69 7.32 -10.25
C ALA A 128 -5.57 6.84 -9.30
N ALA A 129 -4.38 7.44 -9.34
CA ALA A 129 -3.30 7.14 -8.40
C ALA A 129 -3.64 7.55 -6.96
N LEU A 130 -4.31 8.70 -6.77
CA LEU A 130 -4.81 9.11 -5.45
C LEU A 130 -5.89 8.17 -4.92
N ILE A 131 -6.82 7.73 -5.78
CA ILE A 131 -7.85 6.74 -5.42
C ILE A 131 -7.17 5.43 -5.01
N LEU A 132 -6.19 4.96 -5.78
CA LEU A 132 -5.45 3.75 -5.45
C LEU A 132 -4.68 3.88 -4.13
N LEU A 133 -4.07 5.04 -3.85
CA LEU A 133 -3.43 5.32 -2.56
C LEU A 133 -4.44 5.26 -1.40
N ALA A 134 -5.61 5.86 -1.57
CA ALA A 134 -6.69 5.84 -0.57
C ALA A 134 -7.21 4.41 -0.33
N VAL A 135 -7.42 3.64 -1.39
CA VAL A 135 -7.84 2.23 -1.31
C VAL A 135 -6.82 1.39 -0.55
N ASN A 136 -5.53 1.47 -0.91
CA ASN A 136 -4.48 0.72 -0.21
C ASN A 136 -4.37 1.15 1.27
N THR A 137 -4.47 2.45 1.55
CA THR A 137 -4.45 2.95 2.93
C THR A 137 -5.64 2.42 3.74
N PHE A 138 -6.84 2.41 3.16
CA PHE A 138 -8.02 1.83 3.79
C PHE A 138 -7.85 0.33 4.08
N ILE A 139 -7.35 -0.44 3.10
CA ILE A 139 -7.09 -1.88 3.26
C ILE A 139 -6.11 -2.11 4.41
N LEU A 140 -5.00 -1.36 4.45
CA LEU A 140 -4.01 -1.45 5.51
C LEU A 140 -4.63 -1.16 6.89
N CYS A 141 -5.38 -0.06 7.03
CA CYS A 141 -6.07 0.29 8.27
C CYS A 141 -7.05 -0.81 8.70
N PHE A 142 -7.84 -1.34 7.77
CA PHE A 142 -8.81 -2.40 8.06
C PHE A 142 -8.13 -3.70 8.51
N VAL A 143 -7.03 -4.08 7.86
CA VAL A 143 -6.22 -5.25 8.23
C VAL A 143 -5.60 -5.06 9.61
N MET A 144 -5.05 -3.87 9.91
CA MET A 144 -4.52 -3.53 11.24
C MET A 144 -5.58 -3.52 12.33
N PHE A 145 -6.81 -3.09 12.02
CA PHE A 145 -7.94 -3.13 12.96
C PHE A 145 -8.42 -4.57 13.22
N SER A 146 -8.40 -5.42 12.19
CA SER A 146 -8.79 -6.82 12.27
C SER A 146 -7.74 -7.71 12.94
N TYR A 147 -6.58 -7.16 13.27
CA TYR A 147 -5.47 -7.88 13.87
C TYR A 147 -5.69 -8.17 15.36
N SER A 148 -5.46 -9.41 15.77
CA SER A 148 -5.57 -9.82 17.18
C SER A 148 -4.20 -10.24 17.73
N SER A 149 -3.49 -9.32 18.38
CA SER A 149 -2.29 -9.70 19.14
C SER A 149 -2.72 -10.58 20.32
N GLN A 150 -2.15 -11.78 20.42
CA GLN A 150 -2.50 -12.76 21.46
C GLN A 150 -2.01 -12.37 22.88
N VAL A 151 -1.46 -11.17 23.06
CA VAL A 151 -0.76 -10.78 24.29
C VAL A 151 -1.69 -10.56 25.50
N LEU A 152 -3.00 -10.31 25.32
CA LEU A 152 -3.87 -9.89 26.44
C LEU A 152 -4.83 -10.96 27.01
N LYS A 153 -4.88 -12.19 26.50
CA LYS A 153 -5.80 -13.21 27.03
C LYS A 153 -5.29 -14.00 28.24
N LYS A 154 -4.00 -13.90 28.59
CA LYS A 154 -3.41 -14.71 29.69
C LYS A 154 -3.51 -14.08 31.09
N HIS A 155 -4.20 -12.96 31.27
CA HIS A 155 -4.38 -12.30 32.59
C HIS A 155 -5.84 -12.24 33.09
N LYS A 156 -6.81 -12.82 32.37
CA LYS A 156 -8.21 -12.91 32.81
C LYS A 156 -8.66 -14.32 33.21
N GLN A 157 -7.72 -15.27 33.32
CA GLN A 157 -7.95 -16.61 33.87
C GLN A 157 -6.94 -16.84 35.00
N LYS A 158 -7.18 -16.16 36.12
CA LYS A 158 -6.73 -16.59 37.44
C LYS A 158 -7.95 -16.56 38.35
#